data_AF-A0A101AHX8-F1
#
_entry.id   AF-A0A101AHX8-F1
#
_cell.length_a   1.000
_cell.length_b   1.000
_cell.length_c   1.000
_cell.angle_alpha   90.00
_cell.angle_beta   90.00
_cell.angle_gamma   90.00
#
_symmetry.space_group_name_H-M   'P 1'
#
loop_
_entity.id
_entity.type
_entity.pdbx_description
1 polymer ?
#
loop_
_entity_poly.entity_id
_entity_poly.type
_entity_poly.pdbx_seq_one_letter_code
_entity_poly.pdbx_strand_id
1 'polypeptide(L)' 'MTECRECVAGLEHCHGTVIHHVAYRSECTEPDCVTPEVAHAFVIDCEALSCACTDSVSAHRVG' A
#
# COMPACT_ATOMS: atom_id res chain seq x y z
N MET A 1 22.47 8.58 -9.96
CA MET A 1 21.24 7.80 -10.16
C MET A 1 21.59 6.38 -9.76
N THR A 2 21.10 5.93 -8.60
CA THR A 2 21.40 4.59 -8.09
C THR A 2 20.34 3.67 -8.66
N GLU A 3 20.75 2.68 -9.44
CA GLU A 3 19.84 1.72 -10.05
C GLU A 3 19.39 0.69 -9.01
N CYS A 4 18.10 0.33 -9.01
CA CYS A 4 17.59 -0.71 -8.14
C CYS A 4 18.22 -2.06 -8.52
N ARG A 5 18.83 -2.75 -7.55
CA ARG A 5 19.49 -4.04 -7.76
C ARG A 5 18.54 -5.09 -8.36
N GLU A 6 17.29 -5.11 -7.93
CA GLU A 6 16.29 -6.08 -8.37
C GLU A 6 15.86 -5.81 -9.82
N CYS A 7 15.75 -4.53 -10.22
CA CYS A 7 15.56 -4.15 -11.63
C CYS A 7 16.70 -4.64 -12.51
N VAL A 8 17.95 -4.41 -12.07
CA VAL A 8 19.15 -4.84 -12.81
C VAL A 8 19.22 -6.37 -12.93
N ALA A 9 18.74 -7.08 -11.90
CA ALA A 9 18.66 -8.54 -11.89
C ALA A 9 17.44 -9.11 -12.64
N GLY A 10 16.52 -8.26 -13.12
CA GLY A 10 15.29 -8.69 -13.80
C GLY A 10 14.32 -9.45 -12.90
N LEU A 11 14.36 -9.20 -11.58
CA LEU A 11 13.46 -9.85 -10.63
C LEU A 11 12.09 -9.16 -10.61
N GLU A 12 11.05 -9.93 -10.35
CA GLU A 12 9.71 -9.40 -10.13
C GLU A 12 9.65 -8.75 -8.74
N HIS A 13 9.47 -7.43 -8.69
CA HIS A 13 9.38 -6.64 -7.47
C HIS A 13 8.57 -5.36 -7.73
N CYS A 14 8.14 -4.71 -6.65
CA CYS A 14 7.42 -3.45 -6.70
C CYS A 14 8.18 -2.38 -5.90
N HIS A 15 8.16 -1.15 -6.40
CA HIS A 15 8.83 0.01 -5.76
C HIS A 15 7.86 0.81 -4.90
N GLY A 16 6.56 0.53 -5.02
CA GLY A 16 5.53 1.19 -4.26
C GLY A 16 5.49 0.73 -2.80
N THR A 17 4.80 1.53 -2.00
CA THR A 17 4.41 1.16 -0.64
C THR A 17 2.94 0.78 -0.65
N VAL A 18 2.58 -0.33 0.00
CA VAL A 18 1.18 -0.67 0.20
C VAL A 18 0.63 0.17 1.34
N ILE A 19 -0.45 0.89 1.09
CA ILE A 19 -1.25 1.57 2.08
C ILE A 19 -2.38 0.61 2.49
N HIS A 20 -2.33 0.15 3.73
CA HIS A 20 -3.38 -0.66 4.30
C HIS A 20 -4.48 0.25 4.83
N HIS A 21 -5.60 0.26 4.10
CA HIS A 21 -6.76 1.08 4.46
C HIS A 21 -7.62 0.39 5.50
N VAL A 22 -8.11 1.17 6.47
CA VAL A 22 -9.01 0.64 7.50
C VAL A 22 -10.43 0.36 6.97
N ALA A 23 -10.88 1.08 5.94
CA ALA A 23 -12.23 0.97 5.39
C ALA A 23 -12.28 0.55 3.91
N TYR A 24 -11.15 0.54 3.21
CA TYR A 24 -11.05 0.23 1.78
C TYR A 24 -10.08 -0.93 1.55
N ARG A 25 -9.95 -1.38 0.31
CA ARG A 25 -8.90 -2.34 -0.04
C ARG A 25 -7.53 -1.69 0.09
N SER A 26 -6.54 -2.50 0.43
CA SER A 26 -5.13 -2.14 0.35
C SER A 26 -4.81 -1.59 -1.04
N GLU A 27 -4.08 -0.47 -1.10
CA GLU A 27 -3.68 0.20 -2.33
C GLU A 27 -2.16 0.25 -2.39
N CYS A 28 -1.55 0.01 -3.56
CA CYS A 28 -0.14 0.31 -3.75
C CYS A 28 0.01 1.70 -4.35
N THR A 29 1.00 2.47 -3.89
CA THR A 29 1.27 3.81 -4.45
C THR A 29 1.72 3.78 -5.91
N GLU A 30 2.11 2.62 -6.44
CA GLU A 30 2.41 2.44 -7.87
C GLU A 30 1.09 2.19 -8.65
N PRO A 31 0.74 3.06 -9.62
CA PRO A 31 -0.62 3.14 -10.20
C PRO A 31 -1.03 1.91 -11.03
N ASP A 32 -0.07 1.14 -11.52
CA ASP A 32 -0.30 -0.07 -12.34
C ASP A 32 0.14 -1.35 -11.61
N CYS A 33 0.34 -1.27 -10.30
CA CYS A 33 0.75 -2.42 -9.52
C CYS A 33 -0.39 -3.43 -9.36
N VAL A 34 -0.16 -4.64 -9.88
CA VAL A 34 -1.10 -5.78 -9.77
C VAL A 34 -0.59 -6.90 -8.86
N THR A 35 0.57 -6.72 -8.22
CA THR A 35 1.17 -7.73 -7.35
C THR A 35 0.42 -7.82 -6.01
N PRO A 36 0.38 -9.01 -5.38
CA PRO A 36 -0.25 -9.14 -4.07
C PRO A 36 0.51 -8.35 -3.00
N GLU A 37 -0.17 -7.94 -1.94
CA GLU A 37 0.43 -7.18 -0.82
C GLU A 37 1.69 -7.84 -0.24
N VAL A 38 1.72 -9.17 -0.15
CA VAL A 38 2.87 -9.95 0.35
C VAL A 38 4.15 -9.82 -0.51
N ALA A 39 4.02 -9.37 -1.76
CA ALA A 39 5.15 -9.13 -2.65
C ALA A 39 5.82 -7.76 -2.42
N HIS A 40 5.26 -6.93 -1.53
CA HIS A 40 5.80 -5.61 -1.23
C HIS A 40 6.67 -5.65 0.01
N ALA A 41 7.83 -4.97 -0.08
CA ALA A 41 8.74 -4.83 1.06
C ALA A 41 8.18 -3.86 2.12
N PHE A 42 7.31 -2.93 1.72
CA PHE A 42 6.81 -1.87 2.58
C PHE A 42 5.28 -1.83 2.60
N VAL A 43 4.75 -1.86 3.82
CA VAL A 43 3.32 -1.67 4.10
C VAL A 43 3.20 -0.61 5.19
N ILE A 44 2.26 0.32 5.02
CA ILE A 44 1.94 1.36 6.00
C ILE A 44 0.44 1.41 6.24
N ASP A 45 0.02 1.53 7.49
CA ASP A 45 -1.39 1.74 7.82
C ASP A 45 -1.82 3.17 7.49
N CYS A 46 -3.02 3.31 6.91
CA CYS A 46 -3.54 4.60 6.46
C CYS A 46 -3.74 5.62 7.60
N GLU A 47 -3.81 5.16 8.85
CA GLU A 47 -3.89 6.00 10.05
C GLU A 47 -2.66 6.90 10.17
N ALA A 48 -1.46 6.37 9.90
CA ALA A 48 -0.21 7.12 9.94
C ALA A 48 -0.17 8.23 8.88
N LEU A 49 -0.98 8.12 7.82
CA LEU A 49 -1.11 9.10 6.75
C LEU A 49 -2.25 10.11 6.99
N SER A 50 -2.96 10.03 8.11
CA SER A 50 -4.19 10.82 8.35
C SER A 50 -5.22 10.70 7.21
N CYS A 51 -5.36 9.48 6.67
CA CYS A 51 -6.25 9.21 5.54
C CYS A 51 -7.73 9.45 5.91
N ALA A 52 -8.51 10.04 5.01
CA ALA A 52 -9.93 10.33 5.22
C ALA A 52 -10.78 9.08 5.55
N CYS A 53 -10.33 7.89 5.13
CA CYS A 53 -11.01 6.63 5.46
C CYS A 53 -10.96 6.25 6.95
N THR A 54 -10.15 6.93 7.77
CA THR A 54 -10.17 6.75 9.23
C THR A 54 -11.38 7.42 9.88
N ASP A 55 -11.94 8.45 9.23
CA ASP A 55 -13.14 9.15 9.71
C ASP A 55 -14.41 8.30 9.54
N SER A 56 -14.49 7.53 8.45
CA SER A 56 -15.65 6.69 8.14
C SER A 56 -15.82 5.47 9.06
N VAL A 57 -14.75 4.99 9.70
CA VAL A 57 -14.82 3.89 10.69
C VAL A 57 -15.55 4.33 11.95
N SER A 58 -15.52 5.62 12.29
CA SER A 58 -16.25 6.16 13.45
C SER A 58 -17.77 6.13 13.27
N ALA A 59 -18.26 6.04 12.03
CA ALA A 59 -19.69 6.03 11.71
C ALA A 59 -20.31 4.62 11.60
N HIS A 60 -19.51 3.54 11.58
CA HIS A 60 -20.02 2.17 11.35
C HIS A 60 -20.15 1.31 12.62
N ARG A 61 -20.17 1.91 13.83
CA ARG A 61 -20.36 1.16 15.09
C ARG A 61 -21.83 1.07 15.57
N VAL A 62 -22.78 0.95 14.65
CA VAL A 62 -24.18 0.69 14.99
C VAL A 62 -24.65 -0.58 14.28
N GLY A 63 -24.85 -1.66 15.05
CA GLY A 63 -25.51 -2.90 14.61
C GLY A 63 -24.89 -4.14 15.21
#